data_AF-A0A8W8JCI6-F1
#
_entry.id   AF-A0A8W8JCI6-F1
#
_cell.length_a   1.000
_cell.length_b   1.000
_cell.length_c   1.000
_cell.angle_alpha   90.00
_cell.angle_beta   90.00
_cell.angle_gamma   90.00
#
_symmetry.space_group_name_H-M   'P 1'
#
loop_
_entity.id
_entity.type
_entity.pdbx_description
1 polymer ?
#
loop_
_entity_poly.entity_id
_entity_poly.type
_entity_poly.pdbx_seq_one_letter_code
_entity_poly.pdbx_strand_id
1 'polypeptide(L)'
;MADHIHWAALLFSTFVLFVCDSKPLDGYKFPVYTTEFCPRNQTEWMERSSTINCTESNGYLCLPSEDLNELLEFCYFEYQIPIAKGLCMFLRKRDSFIDAYKCRNFVEGCPNSTYRIYEVYKYRSCVSIGNMCFLAEPTCIRTTTTENLSTIPYINVSVEETNN
;
A
#
# COMPACT_ATOMS: atom_id res chain seq x y z
N MET A 1 58.59 -31.33 -1.84
CA MET A 1 57.27 -32.00 -1.99
C MET A 1 56.53 -31.67 -0.71
N ALA A 2 55.83 -30.53 -0.59
CA ALA A 2 54.75 -30.06 -1.48
C ALA A 2 53.77 -31.24 -1.69
N ASP A 3 52.56 -31.28 -1.14
CA ASP A 3 51.59 -30.19 -1.11
C ASP A 3 50.59 -30.29 0.04
N HIS A 4 50.39 -29.14 0.71
CA HIS A 4 49.18 -28.79 1.45
C HIS A 4 48.05 -28.61 0.42
N ILE A 5 47.09 -29.54 0.35
CA ILE A 5 45.84 -29.34 -0.39
C ILE A 5 44.68 -29.30 0.60
N HIS A 6 44.33 -28.06 0.88
CA HIS A 6 43.09 -27.49 1.38
C HIS A 6 41.91 -28.45 1.61
N TRP A 7 41.54 -28.52 2.89
CA TRP A 7 40.25 -28.85 3.46
C TRP A 7 39.14 -27.86 3.01
N ALA A 8 38.94 -27.68 1.70
CA ALA A 8 37.99 -26.71 1.14
C ALA A 8 36.91 -27.38 0.28
N ALA A 9 36.29 -28.45 0.79
CA ALA A 9 35.33 -29.23 0.01
C ALA A 9 33.94 -29.41 0.62
N LEU A 10 33.60 -28.78 1.76
CA LEU A 10 32.27 -28.96 2.39
C LEU A 10 31.70 -27.68 3.01
N LEU A 11 31.75 -26.56 2.29
CA LEU A 11 30.95 -25.35 2.59
C LEU A 11 30.29 -24.80 1.32
N PHE A 12 29.83 -25.68 0.43
CA PHE A 12 28.96 -25.29 -0.68
C PHE A 12 27.63 -26.02 -0.53
N SER A 13 26.54 -25.26 -0.68
CA SER A 13 25.18 -25.74 -0.88
C SER A 13 24.30 -25.97 0.35
N THR A 14 24.24 -24.99 1.24
CA THR A 14 22.94 -24.56 1.79
C THR A 14 22.79 -23.06 1.62
N PHE A 15 22.95 -22.58 0.38
CA PHE A 15 22.21 -21.40 -0.05
C PHE A 15 20.75 -21.87 -0.14
N VAL A 16 20.11 -22.00 1.02
CA VAL A 16 18.67 -22.10 1.11
C VAL A 16 18.19 -20.84 0.43
N LEU A 17 17.71 -21.00 -0.80
CA LEU A 17 16.87 -20.03 -1.46
C LEU A 17 15.71 -19.81 -0.48
N PHE A 18 15.84 -18.79 0.35
CA PHE A 18 14.75 -18.22 1.11
C PHE A 18 13.87 -17.55 0.06
N VAL A 19 13.20 -18.35 -0.76
CA VAL A 19 12.04 -17.91 -1.50
C VAL A 19 11.05 -17.60 -0.39
N CYS A 20 10.88 -16.33 -0.07
CA CYS A 20 9.76 -15.88 0.72
C CYS A 20 8.51 -16.23 -0.08
N ASP A 21 8.01 -17.44 0.13
CA ASP A 21 6.72 -17.87 -0.39
C ASP A 21 5.68 -17.15 0.46
N SER A 22 5.33 -15.93 0.05
CA SER A 22 4.28 -15.17 0.70
C SER A 22 2.97 -15.95 0.51
N LYS A 23 2.35 -16.35 1.61
CA LYS A 23 1.03 -16.98 1.54
C LYS A 23 0.00 -15.92 1.18
N PRO A 24 -0.96 -16.23 0.29
CA PRO A 24 -2.05 -15.30 0.00
C PRO A 24 -2.91 -15.08 1.25
N LEU A 25 -3.52 -13.91 1.33
CA LEU A 25 -4.44 -13.52 2.39
C LEU A 25 -5.77 -14.29 2.30
N ASP A 26 -6.30 -14.65 3.48
CA ASP A 26 -7.63 -15.25 3.58
C ASP A 26 -8.76 -14.22 3.39
N GLY A 27 -9.89 -14.69 2.86
CA GLY A 27 -11.13 -13.91 2.74
C GLY A 27 -11.35 -13.23 1.38
N TYR A 28 -10.37 -13.29 0.48
CA TYR A 28 -10.52 -12.85 -0.91
C TYR A 28 -10.94 -14.02 -1.82
N LYS A 29 -11.59 -13.71 -2.96
CA LYS A 29 -12.06 -14.68 -3.96
C LYS A 29 -10.96 -15.14 -4.93
N PHE A 30 -9.78 -14.56 -4.84
CA PHE A 30 -8.59 -14.86 -5.64
C PHE A 30 -7.33 -14.63 -4.79
N PRO A 31 -6.15 -15.14 -5.18
CA PRO A 31 -4.91 -14.90 -4.46
C PRO A 31 -4.59 -13.40 -4.37
N VAL A 32 -4.45 -12.90 -3.15
CA VAL A 32 -4.08 -11.52 -2.84
C VAL A 32 -2.93 -11.55 -1.84
N TYR A 33 -1.92 -10.73 -2.06
CA TYR A 33 -0.73 -10.64 -1.21
C TYR A 33 -0.60 -9.24 -0.66
N THR A 34 -0.06 -9.11 0.55
CA THR A 34 0.37 -7.80 1.07
C THR A 34 1.67 -7.37 0.41
N THR A 35 1.84 -6.08 0.19
CA THR A 35 3.10 -5.48 -0.22
C THR A 35 3.40 -4.22 0.57
N GLU A 36 4.68 -3.88 0.75
CA GLU A 36 5.08 -2.65 1.43
C GLU A 36 4.90 -1.41 0.55
N PHE A 37 5.00 -1.58 -0.77
CA PHE A 37 4.84 -0.49 -1.72
C PHE A 37 4.29 -0.99 -3.06
N CYS A 38 3.39 -0.20 -3.65
CA CYS A 38 3.02 -0.38 -5.05
C CYS A 38 4.14 0.09 -5.98
N PRO A 39 4.21 -0.43 -7.21
CA PRO A 39 5.17 0.02 -8.23
C PRO A 39 5.18 1.54 -8.43
N ARG A 40 6.38 2.10 -8.63
CA ARG A 40 6.60 3.53 -8.89
C ARG A 40 6.62 3.87 -10.38
N ASN A 41 6.78 2.86 -11.23
CA ASN A 41 6.90 3.01 -12.67
C ASN A 41 6.55 1.69 -13.37
N GLN A 42 6.55 1.71 -14.70
CA GLN A 42 6.21 0.55 -15.53
C GLN A 42 7.21 -0.62 -15.37
N THR A 43 8.49 -0.33 -15.16
CA THR A 43 9.51 -1.37 -14.96
C THR A 43 9.25 -2.16 -13.68
N GLU A 44 9.04 -1.45 -12.55
CA GLU A 44 8.66 -2.09 -11.28
C GLU A 44 7.32 -2.84 -11.42
N TRP A 45 6.37 -2.30 -12.19
CA TRP A 45 5.10 -2.97 -12.45
C TRP A 45 5.30 -4.31 -13.19
N MET A 46 6.15 -4.34 -14.21
CA MET A 46 6.47 -5.56 -14.96
C MET A 46 7.17 -6.60 -14.07
N GLU A 47 8.10 -6.15 -13.23
CA GLU A 47 8.81 -7.02 -12.28
C GLU A 47 7.87 -7.66 -11.26
N ARG A 48 6.98 -6.86 -10.65
CA ARG A 48 5.98 -7.39 -9.70
C ARG A 48 4.98 -8.30 -10.38
N SER A 49 4.50 -7.93 -11.57
CA SER A 49 3.61 -8.77 -12.38
C SER A 49 4.21 -10.15 -12.65
N SER A 50 5.49 -10.20 -13.03
CA SER A 50 6.22 -11.45 -13.25
C SER A 50 6.40 -12.24 -11.95
N THR A 51 6.74 -11.57 -10.85
CA THR A 51 7.00 -12.19 -9.54
C THR A 51 5.80 -12.98 -9.02
N ILE A 52 4.57 -12.45 -9.19
CA ILE A 52 3.35 -13.13 -8.75
C ILE A 52 2.62 -13.86 -9.90
N ASN A 53 3.32 -14.12 -11.02
CA ASN A 53 2.83 -14.88 -12.17
C ASN A 53 1.53 -14.33 -12.80
N CYS A 54 1.34 -13.01 -12.82
CA CYS A 54 0.28 -12.39 -13.60
C CYS A 54 0.59 -12.49 -15.10
N THR A 55 -0.44 -12.76 -15.90
CA THR A 55 -0.32 -12.94 -17.35
C THR A 55 -1.07 -11.85 -18.11
N GLU A 56 -1.02 -11.89 -19.44
CA GLU A 56 -1.83 -11.01 -20.29
C GLU A 56 -3.35 -11.19 -20.08
N SER A 57 -3.79 -12.34 -19.55
CA SER A 57 -5.20 -12.61 -19.27
C SER A 57 -5.66 -12.14 -17.89
N ASN A 58 -4.73 -11.89 -16.97
CA ASN A 58 -4.99 -11.47 -15.59
C ASN A 58 -3.87 -10.52 -15.13
N GLY A 59 -3.94 -9.26 -15.57
CA GLY A 59 -2.88 -8.29 -15.31
C GLY A 59 -2.71 -7.94 -13.83
N TYR A 60 -1.53 -7.45 -13.50
CA TYR A 60 -1.14 -7.05 -12.16
C TYR A 60 -1.82 -5.76 -11.72
N LEU A 61 -2.40 -5.78 -10.52
CA LEU A 61 -2.88 -4.61 -9.81
C LEU A 61 -2.20 -4.49 -8.45
N CYS A 62 -1.99 -3.25 -8.01
CA CYS A 62 -1.61 -2.94 -6.64
C CYS A 62 -2.48 -1.81 -6.11
N LEU A 63 -3.28 -2.07 -5.08
CA LEU A 63 -4.28 -1.16 -4.53
C LEU A 63 -4.28 -1.22 -3.00
N PRO A 64 -4.73 -0.16 -2.30
CA PRO A 64 -5.06 -0.25 -0.88
C PRO A 64 -6.16 -1.27 -0.58
N SER A 65 -6.16 -1.80 0.65
CA SER A 65 -7.33 -2.45 1.25
C SER A 65 -8.46 -1.46 1.54
N GLU A 66 -9.67 -1.97 1.80
CA GLU A 66 -10.82 -1.14 2.21
C GLU A 66 -10.61 -0.38 3.51
N ASP A 67 -9.79 -0.93 4.43
CA ASP A 67 -9.46 -0.30 5.71
C ASP A 67 -8.28 0.68 5.61
N LEU A 68 -7.68 0.83 4.42
CA LEU A 68 -6.55 1.72 4.13
C LEU A 68 -5.37 1.53 5.10
N ASN A 69 -5.16 0.30 5.57
CA ASN A 69 -4.08 -0.09 6.49
C ASN A 69 -2.98 -0.94 5.83
N GLU A 70 -3.25 -1.52 4.66
CA GLU A 70 -2.32 -2.35 3.90
C GLU A 70 -2.42 -2.08 2.40
N LEU A 71 -1.30 -2.27 1.69
CA LEU A 71 -1.28 -2.32 0.24
C LEU A 71 -1.33 -3.77 -0.20
N LEU A 72 -2.13 -4.02 -1.22
CA LEU A 72 -2.44 -5.35 -1.73
C LEU A 72 -1.97 -5.45 -3.17
N GLU A 73 -1.36 -6.57 -3.53
CA GLU A 73 -1.02 -6.91 -4.91
C GLU A 73 -1.65 -8.24 -5.33
N PHE A 74 -2.16 -8.29 -6.56
CA PHE A 74 -2.91 -9.43 -7.07
C PHE A 74 -3.04 -9.38 -8.60
N CYS A 75 -3.36 -10.54 -9.19
CA CYS A 75 -3.72 -10.65 -10.59
C CYS A 75 -5.23 -10.55 -10.77
N TYR A 76 -5.69 -9.74 -11.72
CA TYR A 76 -7.12 -9.49 -11.93
C TYR A 76 -7.50 -9.57 -13.41
N PHE A 77 -8.60 -10.27 -13.71
CA PHE A 77 -9.03 -10.49 -15.10
C PHE A 77 -9.52 -9.21 -15.77
N GLU A 78 -10.19 -8.33 -15.01
CA GLU A 78 -10.61 -7.00 -15.48
C GLU A 78 -9.55 -5.92 -15.20
N TYR A 79 -8.27 -6.19 -15.42
CA TYR A 79 -7.20 -5.22 -15.16
C TYR A 79 -7.20 -4.01 -16.10
N GLN A 80 -7.93 -4.05 -17.22
CA GLN A 80 -8.00 -2.97 -18.20
C GLN A 80 -9.13 -1.95 -17.91
N ILE A 81 -9.79 -1.98 -16.76
CA ILE A 81 -10.90 -1.06 -16.45
C ILE A 81 -10.44 0.40 -16.58
N PRO A 82 -11.17 1.26 -17.33
CA PRO A 82 -10.93 2.69 -17.35
C PRO A 82 -11.47 3.34 -16.07
N ILE A 83 -10.62 4.03 -15.34
CA ILE A 83 -10.97 4.77 -14.13
C ILE A 83 -11.20 6.24 -14.49
N ALA A 84 -12.37 6.77 -14.12
CA ALA A 84 -12.67 8.19 -14.32
C ALA A 84 -11.79 9.10 -13.45
N LYS A 85 -11.52 10.31 -13.93
CA LYS A 85 -10.81 11.34 -13.17
C LYS A 85 -11.47 11.61 -11.80
N GLY A 86 -10.66 11.94 -10.81
CA GLY A 86 -11.11 12.26 -9.46
C GLY A 86 -11.37 11.03 -8.57
N LEU A 87 -10.95 9.83 -8.99
CA LEU A 87 -11.15 8.58 -8.27
C LEU A 87 -9.81 7.87 -8.03
N CYS A 88 -9.62 7.38 -6.81
CA CYS A 88 -8.65 6.34 -6.47
C CYS A 88 -9.39 5.02 -6.27
N MET A 89 -8.72 3.88 -6.44
CA MET A 89 -9.33 2.56 -6.30
C MET A 89 -8.79 1.83 -5.07
N PHE A 90 -9.62 1.00 -4.44
CA PHE A 90 -9.23 0.11 -3.34
C PHE A 90 -9.93 -1.24 -3.49
N LEU A 91 -9.39 -2.30 -2.87
CA LEU A 91 -9.98 -3.64 -2.91
C LEU A 91 -10.79 -3.91 -1.63
N ARG A 92 -12.07 -4.22 -1.81
CA ARG A 92 -12.96 -4.65 -0.73
C ARG A 92 -12.78 -6.12 -0.43
N LYS A 93 -12.66 -6.49 0.85
CA LYS A 93 -12.35 -7.86 1.24
C LYS A 93 -13.51 -8.80 0.99
N ARG A 94 -14.68 -8.46 1.54
CA ARG A 94 -15.88 -9.32 1.58
C ARG A 94 -16.26 -9.93 0.24
N ASP A 95 -16.22 -9.15 -0.84
CA ASP A 95 -16.62 -9.58 -2.18
C ASP A 95 -15.50 -9.50 -3.21
N SER A 96 -14.29 -9.10 -2.79
CA SER A 96 -13.12 -8.90 -3.67
C SER A 96 -13.41 -7.97 -4.84
N PHE A 97 -14.25 -6.97 -4.58
CA PHE A 97 -14.66 -5.97 -5.56
C PHE A 97 -13.75 -4.76 -5.48
N ILE A 98 -13.40 -4.21 -6.63
CA ILE A 98 -12.63 -2.97 -6.73
C ILE A 98 -13.61 -1.81 -6.64
N ASP A 99 -13.50 -1.02 -5.59
CA ASP A 99 -14.38 0.11 -5.32
C ASP A 99 -13.59 1.43 -5.36
N ALA A 100 -14.31 2.55 -5.35
CA ALA A 100 -13.76 3.85 -5.67
C ALA A 100 -13.83 4.84 -4.51
N TYR A 101 -12.73 5.56 -4.29
CA TYR A 101 -12.61 6.68 -3.37
C TYR A 101 -12.56 8.01 -4.12
N LYS A 102 -13.37 8.99 -3.72
CA LYS A 102 -13.38 10.33 -4.33
C LYS A 102 -12.22 11.17 -3.80
N CYS A 103 -11.12 11.24 -4.53
CA CYS A 103 -9.89 11.91 -4.10
C CYS A 103 -9.79 13.41 -4.41
N ARG A 104 -10.88 14.06 -4.86
CA ARG A 104 -10.83 15.46 -5.34
C ARG A 104 -10.37 16.47 -4.29
N ASN A 105 -10.45 16.09 -3.01
CA ASN A 105 -10.01 16.91 -1.88
C ASN A 105 -8.55 16.66 -1.49
N PHE A 106 -7.83 15.76 -2.18
CA PHE A 106 -6.40 15.59 -1.96
C PHE A 106 -5.67 16.90 -2.22
N VAL A 107 -4.64 17.16 -1.43
CA VAL A 107 -3.72 18.29 -1.62
C VAL A 107 -3.09 18.20 -3.02
N GLU A 108 -2.70 16.99 -3.44
CA GLU A 108 -2.17 16.73 -4.78
C GLU A 108 -2.25 15.25 -5.20
N GLY A 109 -2.05 15.00 -6.50
CA GLY A 109 -1.88 13.65 -7.06
C GLY A 109 -3.17 12.84 -7.27
N CYS A 110 -4.35 13.43 -7.06
CA CYS A 110 -5.60 12.83 -7.51
C CYS A 110 -5.70 12.86 -9.06
N PRO A 111 -6.16 11.77 -9.72
CA PRO A 111 -6.20 11.71 -11.18
C PRO A 111 -7.01 12.84 -11.83
N ASN A 112 -6.40 13.56 -12.78
CA ASN A 112 -7.03 14.65 -13.52
C ASN A 112 -7.59 14.24 -14.90
N SER A 113 -7.25 13.04 -15.35
CA SER A 113 -7.71 12.41 -16.59
C SER A 113 -8.14 10.96 -16.30
N THR A 114 -8.85 10.36 -17.26
CA THR A 114 -9.15 8.92 -17.22
C THR A 114 -7.87 8.13 -17.43
N TYR A 115 -7.68 7.05 -16.68
CA TYR A 115 -6.51 6.18 -16.76
C TYR A 115 -6.91 4.70 -16.66
N ARG A 116 -6.02 3.76 -17.01
CA ARG A 116 -6.28 2.34 -16.79
C ARG A 116 -5.87 1.96 -15.38
N ILE A 117 -6.63 1.08 -14.71
CA ILE A 117 -6.34 0.75 -13.31
C ILE A 117 -4.93 0.14 -13.09
N TYR A 118 -4.40 -0.62 -14.06
CA TYR A 118 -3.01 -1.10 -14.00
C TYR A 118 -1.95 0.02 -14.03
N GLU A 119 -2.32 1.24 -14.44
CA GLU A 119 -1.46 2.42 -14.48
C GLU A 119 -1.50 3.24 -13.18
N VAL A 120 -2.00 2.69 -12.08
CA VAL A 120 -2.07 3.37 -10.77
C VAL A 120 -0.71 3.89 -10.29
N TYR A 121 0.41 3.32 -10.75
CA TYR A 121 1.75 3.84 -10.50
C TYR A 121 1.96 5.29 -10.96
N LYS A 122 1.14 5.78 -11.92
CA LYS A 122 1.12 7.20 -12.35
C LYS A 122 0.48 8.14 -11.31
N TYR A 123 -0.25 7.61 -10.34
CA TYR A 123 -1.01 8.36 -9.33
C TYR A 123 -0.65 7.89 -7.93
N ARG A 124 0.58 8.21 -7.50
CA ARG A 124 1.14 7.78 -6.20
C ARG A 124 0.24 8.11 -5.01
N SER A 125 -0.46 9.25 -5.02
CA SER A 125 -1.40 9.60 -3.96
C SER A 125 -2.53 8.58 -3.77
N CYS A 126 -2.90 7.82 -4.81
CA CYS A 126 -3.91 6.76 -4.72
C CYS A 126 -3.40 5.45 -4.11
N VAL A 127 -2.11 5.35 -3.79
CA VAL A 127 -1.48 4.18 -3.13
C VAL A 127 -0.57 4.60 -1.97
N SER A 128 -0.67 5.85 -1.55
CA SER A 128 0.04 6.40 -0.38
C SER A 128 -0.94 6.47 0.77
N ILE A 129 -0.93 5.44 1.61
CA ILE A 129 -1.80 5.29 2.77
C ILE A 129 -1.00 5.32 4.08
N GLY A 130 -1.67 5.70 5.16
CA GLY A 130 -1.14 5.66 6.51
C GLY A 130 -2.20 6.17 7.48
N ASN A 131 -2.15 5.74 8.74
CA ASN A 131 -3.17 6.10 9.75
C ASN A 131 -4.62 5.85 9.28
N MET A 132 -4.84 4.78 8.52
CA MET A 132 -6.16 4.38 7.97
C MET A 132 -6.79 5.44 7.02
N CYS A 133 -5.95 6.23 6.34
CA CYS A 133 -6.38 7.21 5.34
C CYS A 133 -5.36 7.36 4.22
N PHE A 134 -5.75 8.04 3.13
CA PHE A 134 -4.82 8.47 2.10
C PHE A 134 -3.99 9.65 2.60
N LEU A 135 -2.66 9.54 2.54
CA LEU A 135 -1.75 10.58 3.06
C LEU A 135 -1.88 11.93 2.35
N ALA A 136 -2.43 11.94 1.13
CA ALA A 136 -2.68 13.16 0.38
C ALA A 136 -3.96 13.89 0.82
N GLU A 137 -4.78 13.28 1.67
CA GLU A 137 -5.99 13.89 2.19
C GLU A 137 -5.66 14.89 3.32
N PRO A 138 -6.17 16.14 3.28
CA PRO A 138 -5.83 17.15 4.28
C PRO A 138 -6.15 16.75 5.72
N THR A 139 -7.19 15.93 5.92
CA THR A 139 -7.61 15.45 7.23
C THR A 139 -6.87 14.18 7.66
N CYS A 140 -6.01 13.62 6.80
CA CYS A 140 -5.16 12.48 7.14
C CYS A 140 -4.00 12.98 8.00
N ILE A 141 -4.28 13.19 9.29
CA ILE A 141 -3.31 13.68 10.25
C ILE A 141 -2.22 12.62 10.38
N ARG A 142 -0.98 12.99 10.04
CA ARG A 142 0.18 12.31 10.59
C ARG A 142 0.09 12.53 12.09
N THR A 143 -0.27 11.52 12.87
CA THR A 143 0.11 11.48 14.27
C THR A 143 1.63 11.45 14.28
N THR A 144 2.27 12.59 14.10
CA THR A 144 3.56 12.84 14.72
C THR A 144 3.30 12.56 16.18
N THR A 145 3.91 11.51 16.71
CA THR A 145 4.04 11.28 18.13
C THR A 145 4.60 12.57 18.75
N THR A 146 3.71 13.47 19.15
CA THR A 146 3.99 14.46 20.18
C THR A 146 3.70 13.74 21.48
N GLU A 147 4.58 12.80 21.84
CA GLU A 147 4.90 12.68 23.25
C GLU A 147 5.38 14.07 23.69
N ASN A 148 4.77 14.57 24.77
CA ASN A 148 4.95 15.88 25.40
C ASN A 148 3.95 16.97 24.97
N LEU A 149 2.66 16.72 25.22
CA LEU A 149 1.81 17.75 25.83
C LEU A 149 1.40 17.32 27.25
N SER A 150 2.40 17.15 28.11
CA SER A 150 2.19 17.09 29.56
C SER A 150 3.03 18.16 30.24
N THR A 151 2.87 19.42 29.83
CA THR A 151 3.10 20.56 30.74
C THR A 151 2.35 21.79 30.27
N ILE A 152 1.07 21.91 30.65
CA ILE A 152 0.51 23.23 30.95
C ILE A 152 -0.19 23.11 32.31
N PRO A 153 0.22 23.91 33.32
CA PRO A 153 -0.38 23.87 34.64
C PRO A 153 -1.80 24.46 34.57
N TYR A 154 -2.70 23.87 35.37
CA TYR A 154 -4.06 24.33 35.59
C TYR A 154 -4.13 25.86 35.77
N ILE A 155 -4.83 26.54 34.86
CA ILE A 155 -5.38 27.87 35.12
C ILE A 155 -6.77 27.65 35.71
N ASN A 156 -6.92 27.95 37.00
CA ASN A 156 -8.22 28.01 37.65
C ASN A 156 -8.87 29.35 37.28
N VAL A 157 -9.92 29.33 36.45
CA VAL A 157 -10.81 30.48 36.28
C VAL A 157 -11.99 30.28 37.22
N SER A 158 -12.01 31.05 38.31
CA SER A 158 -13.19 31.22 39.16
C SER A 158 -14.20 32.11 38.43
N VAL A 159 -15.41 31.58 38.21
CA VAL A 159 -16.55 32.37 37.73
C VAL A 159 -17.13 33.12 38.94
N GLU A 160 -17.04 34.44 38.90
CA GLU A 160 -17.80 35.33 39.79
C GLU A 160 -19.27 35.34 39.34
N GLU A 161 -20.16 34.81 40.17
CA GLU A 161 -21.59 35.08 40.07
C GLU A 161 -21.84 36.52 40.55
N THR A 162 -22.28 37.38 39.64
CA THR A 162 -22.82 38.70 39.97
C THR A 162 -24.34 38.60 40.10
N ASN A 163 -24.82 38.95 41.29
CA ASN A 163 -26.24 39.06 41.64
C ASN A 163 -26.92 40.18 40.84
N ASN A 164 -28.10 39.90 40.29
CA ASN A 164 -29.19 40.87 40.16
C ASN A 164 -30.54 40.17 40.29
#